data_AF-A0A7S0DUX0-F1
#
_entry.id   AF-A0A7S0DUX0-F1
#
_cell.length_a   1.000
_cell.length_b   1.000
_cell.length_c   1.000
_cell.angle_alpha   90.00
_cell.angle_beta   90.00
_cell.angle_gamma   90.00
#
_symmetry.space_group_name_H-M   'P 1'
#
loop_
_entity.id
_entity.type
_entity.pdbx_description
1 polymer ?
#
loop_
_entity_poly.entity_id
_entity_poly.type
_entity_poly.pdbx_seq_one_letter_code
_entity_poly.pdbx_strand_id
1 'polypeptide(L)'
;MESSKNDPEISRCTTDITAGDAENEDVSYIERSLKVLDGDRHAYRGVRANFEAKIRKLGDPVRQVFAWLEEAEKSASRSKYTLELMLCNILQSSKVVSGDEKMRVSARQMLLRNPNLRPQIWARVVKIGGVTLSDKEVRDFVQGELINKGAVKDACDVILTLGIGRKFKSEELIPPLVRLGQYDVLKRFIQEFPWLREEAIRAVAIQGRRYATATKWMKHFKINPNLFPKANFLHRITTCKWLVRSGKAFEFADMVVGNEDLVLPFLSVLVEHGKGIFAADLAHRHSLWGYLQAFIKGSLTPKVYRSNRLISDIKAVISNKDKPLPASFFSGGPEKNREMYLIANTKHGILMVDDKKSLEIAKNELLDEKNPPLAVGLDSESIPQLFGAPGSIKHNQTVLLQISSDTRTYLFDLLKFDESMNSIVKGLFLSKKTTKIGYAFEDDIRCLRRSITSSTCFRNIVNFVELQRVERDMRLNPKLPNPIPAPFPSTPPQANTPGVPPPKSNEGG
;
A
#
# COMPACT_ATOMS: atom_id res chain seq x y z
N MET A 1 -72.31 -15.19 -2.01
CA MET A 1 -71.64 -16.00 -0.98
C MET A 1 -70.17 -16.07 -1.33
N GLU A 2 -69.35 -15.25 -0.69
CA GLU A 2 -68.02 -15.62 -0.16
C GLU A 2 -67.41 -14.37 0.47
N SER A 3 -67.29 -14.43 1.79
CA SER A 3 -66.73 -13.42 2.66
C SER A 3 -65.19 -13.45 2.56
N SER A 4 -64.60 -12.36 2.10
CA SER A 4 -63.19 -12.08 2.35
C SER A 4 -63.08 -11.37 3.71
N LYS A 5 -62.36 -12.03 4.62
CA LYS A 5 -62.25 -11.70 6.03
C LYS A 5 -61.46 -10.41 6.23
N ASN A 6 -62.04 -9.49 7.01
CA ASN A 6 -61.32 -8.38 7.62
C ASN A 6 -60.26 -8.93 8.58
N ASP A 7 -59.00 -8.56 8.36
CA ASP A 7 -57.90 -8.77 9.31
C ASP A 7 -58.11 -7.89 10.56
N PRO A 8 -58.30 -8.45 11.77
CA PRO A 8 -58.60 -7.68 12.97
C PRO A 8 -57.40 -6.92 13.56
N GLU A 9 -56.17 -7.15 13.07
CA GLU A 9 -54.95 -6.60 13.69
C GLU A 9 -54.65 -5.15 13.30
N ILE A 10 -55.24 -4.62 12.21
CA ILE A 10 -55.00 -3.23 11.80
C ILE A 10 -55.83 -2.24 12.65
N SER A 11 -56.92 -2.70 13.29
CA SER A 11 -57.84 -1.83 14.04
C SER A 11 -57.39 -1.49 15.46
N ARG A 12 -56.37 -2.17 16.03
CA ARG A 12 -55.93 -1.93 17.42
C ARG A 12 -54.82 -0.89 17.56
N CYS A 13 -54.23 -0.41 16.46
CA CYS A 13 -53.07 0.49 16.51
C CYS A 13 -53.39 1.95 16.15
N THR A 14 -54.64 2.26 15.81
CA THR A 14 -55.09 3.59 15.37
C THR A 14 -55.79 4.42 16.44
N THR A 15 -56.08 3.87 17.63
CA THR A 15 -56.96 4.51 18.63
C THR A 15 -56.26 5.22 19.79
N ASP A 16 -54.95 5.07 20.00
CA ASP A 16 -54.36 5.46 21.30
C ASP A 16 -53.67 6.83 21.35
N ILE A 17 -53.82 7.68 20.32
CA ILE A 17 -53.40 9.11 20.43
C ILE A 17 -54.61 10.06 20.56
N THR A 18 -55.85 9.56 20.43
CA THR A 18 -57.02 10.43 20.27
C THR A 18 -57.98 10.51 21.46
N ALA A 19 -57.77 9.82 22.58
CA ALA A 19 -58.79 9.85 23.65
C ALA A 19 -58.31 9.81 25.12
N GLY A 20 -57.05 9.48 25.41
CA GLY A 20 -56.60 9.30 26.82
C GLY A 20 -55.83 10.47 27.44
N ASP A 21 -55.17 11.31 26.64
CA ASP A 21 -54.17 12.28 27.14
C ASP A 21 -54.57 13.75 26.87
N ALA A 22 -55.87 14.04 26.88
CA ALA A 22 -56.37 15.42 26.75
C ALA A 22 -56.07 16.28 28.00
N GLU A 23 -55.50 15.70 29.06
CA GLU A 23 -55.29 16.38 30.37
C GLU A 23 -53.85 16.85 30.64
N ASN A 24 -52.93 16.77 29.67
CA ASN A 24 -51.61 17.41 29.77
C ASN A 24 -51.37 18.32 28.56
N GLU A 25 -51.90 19.55 28.63
CA GLU A 25 -51.69 20.62 27.64
C GLU A 25 -50.21 21.04 27.51
N ASP A 26 -49.36 20.72 28.50
CA ASP A 26 -47.96 21.14 28.56
C ASP A 26 -46.99 20.29 27.72
N VAL A 27 -47.40 19.11 27.23
CA VAL A 27 -46.49 18.22 26.48
C VAL A 27 -46.72 18.39 24.99
N SER A 28 -45.65 18.71 24.27
CA SER A 28 -45.75 18.99 22.85
C SER A 28 -46.12 17.75 22.03
N TYR A 29 -46.69 17.97 20.83
CA TYR A 29 -47.08 16.89 19.93
C TYR A 29 -45.90 15.99 19.54
N ILE A 30 -44.70 16.57 19.45
CA ILE A 30 -43.46 15.85 19.17
C ILE A 30 -43.04 15.00 20.36
N GLU A 31 -43.07 15.54 21.58
CA GLU A 31 -42.73 14.77 22.78
C GLU A 31 -43.67 13.59 23.01
N ARG A 32 -44.98 13.75 22.77
CA ARG A 32 -45.94 12.64 22.82
C ARG A 32 -45.61 11.56 21.78
N SER A 33 -45.35 11.97 20.55
CA SER A 33 -44.99 11.04 19.46
C SER A 33 -43.69 10.28 19.77
N LEU A 34 -42.71 10.96 20.39
CA LEU A 34 -41.45 10.35 20.80
C LEU A 34 -41.62 9.37 21.95
N LYS A 35 -42.44 9.69 22.96
CA LYS A 35 -42.77 8.76 24.06
C LYS A 35 -43.42 7.48 23.53
N VAL A 36 -44.36 7.60 22.59
CA VAL A 36 -45.00 6.44 21.94
C VAL A 36 -43.98 5.59 21.20
N LEU A 37 -43.10 6.20 20.40
CA LEU A 37 -42.06 5.48 19.66
C LEU A 37 -41.00 4.83 20.57
N ASP A 38 -40.69 5.45 21.71
CA ASP A 38 -39.77 4.87 22.70
C ASP A 38 -40.38 3.66 23.42
N GLY A 39 -41.71 3.65 23.62
CA GLY A 39 -42.45 2.56 24.26
C GLY A 39 -42.76 1.39 23.34
N ASP A 40 -43.03 1.63 22.05
CA ASP A 40 -43.38 0.59 21.08
C ASP A 40 -42.78 0.85 19.69
N ARG A 41 -41.97 -0.10 19.21
CA ARG A 41 -41.37 -0.04 17.86
C ARG A 41 -42.39 -0.28 16.74
N HIS A 42 -43.52 -0.91 17.02
CA HIS A 42 -44.59 -1.16 16.04
C HIS A 42 -45.52 0.05 15.85
N ALA A 43 -45.51 0.99 16.80
CA ALA A 43 -46.30 2.22 16.73
C ALA A 43 -45.92 3.16 15.57
N TYR A 44 -44.81 2.90 14.86
CA TYR A 44 -44.35 3.71 13.72
C TYR A 44 -45.47 4.01 12.70
N ARG A 45 -46.29 3.00 12.35
CA ARG A 45 -47.37 3.19 11.35
C ARG A 45 -48.46 4.12 11.86
N GLY A 46 -48.87 3.97 13.12
CA GLY A 46 -49.89 4.82 13.74
C GLY A 46 -49.43 6.26 13.90
N VAL A 47 -48.20 6.46 14.42
CA VAL A 47 -47.59 7.79 14.54
C VAL A 47 -47.47 8.46 13.18
N ARG A 48 -46.99 7.74 12.16
CA ARG A 48 -46.91 8.26 10.79
C ARG A 48 -48.26 8.69 10.23
N ALA A 49 -49.28 7.85 10.36
CA ALA A 49 -50.63 8.16 9.88
C ALA A 49 -51.19 9.44 10.53
N ASN A 50 -50.88 9.66 11.82
CA ASN A 50 -51.30 10.87 12.53
C ASN A 50 -50.61 12.13 12.00
N PHE A 51 -49.30 12.09 11.74
CA PHE A 51 -48.59 13.20 11.10
C PHE A 51 -49.13 13.49 9.70
N GLU A 52 -49.36 12.45 8.88
CA GLU A 52 -49.93 12.59 7.54
C GLU A 52 -51.34 13.21 7.59
N ALA A 53 -52.20 12.76 8.51
CA ALA A 53 -53.53 13.31 8.70
C ALA A 53 -53.50 14.79 9.13
N LYS A 54 -52.55 15.17 9.99
CA LYS A 54 -52.37 16.55 10.45
C LYS A 54 -51.86 17.44 9.32
N ILE A 55 -50.91 16.97 8.53
CA ILE A 55 -50.37 17.66 7.35
C ILE A 55 -51.46 17.97 6.32
N ARG A 56 -52.38 17.03 6.06
CA ARG A 56 -53.49 17.24 5.11
C ARG A 56 -54.44 18.38 5.51
N LYS A 57 -54.48 18.75 6.78
CA LYS A 57 -55.36 19.81 7.31
C LYS A 57 -54.67 21.17 7.38
N LEU A 58 -53.38 21.27 7.08
CA LEU A 58 -52.59 22.49 7.23
C LEU A 58 -52.46 23.25 5.91
N GLY A 59 -52.47 24.58 5.99
CA GLY A 59 -52.26 25.46 4.83
C GLY A 59 -50.80 25.54 4.37
N ASP A 60 -49.83 25.37 5.28
CA ASP A 60 -48.40 25.31 4.96
C ASP A 60 -47.76 24.05 5.60
N PRO A 61 -47.88 22.90 4.94
CA PRO A 61 -47.35 21.63 5.46
C PRO A 61 -45.82 21.63 5.56
N VAL A 62 -45.12 22.38 4.70
CA VAL A 62 -43.64 22.44 4.72
C VAL A 62 -43.18 23.13 5.98
N ARG A 63 -43.68 24.33 6.26
CA ARG A 63 -43.28 25.10 7.45
C ARG A 63 -43.55 24.33 8.74
N GLN A 64 -44.69 23.65 8.81
CA GLN A 64 -45.01 22.86 10.00
C GLN A 64 -44.06 21.68 10.19
N VAL A 65 -43.68 20.97 9.12
CA VAL A 65 -42.73 19.86 9.24
C VAL A 65 -41.36 20.35 9.68
N PHE A 66 -40.88 21.50 9.18
CA PHE A 66 -39.63 22.09 9.66
C PHE A 66 -39.70 22.47 11.14
N ALA A 67 -40.81 23.05 11.60
CA ALA A 67 -41.01 23.33 13.02
C ALA A 67 -40.95 22.04 13.87
N TRP A 68 -41.57 20.96 13.39
CA TRP A 68 -41.50 19.65 14.04
C TRP A 68 -40.10 19.03 14.04
N LEU A 69 -39.31 19.24 12.97
CA LEU A 69 -37.91 18.80 12.93
C LEU A 69 -37.05 19.58 13.93
N GLU A 70 -37.22 20.90 14.02
CA GLU A 70 -36.51 21.74 15.00
C GLU A 70 -36.86 21.37 16.45
N GLU A 71 -38.14 21.06 16.69
CA GLU A 71 -38.62 20.62 17.99
C GLU A 71 -38.10 19.23 18.35
N ALA A 72 -38.12 18.29 17.40
CA ALA A 72 -37.52 16.97 17.58
C ALA A 72 -36.01 17.09 17.84
N GLU A 73 -35.31 18.05 17.21
CA GLU A 73 -33.89 18.28 17.44
C GLU A 73 -33.56 18.62 18.90
N LYS A 74 -34.47 19.29 19.62
CA LYS A 74 -34.29 19.65 21.04
C LYS A 74 -34.53 18.47 22.00
N SER A 75 -35.14 17.38 21.53
CA SER A 75 -35.47 16.24 22.38
C SER A 75 -34.25 15.35 22.68
N ALA A 76 -34.21 14.81 23.90
CA ALA A 76 -33.26 13.78 24.33
C ALA A 76 -33.73 12.34 24.04
N SER A 77 -34.89 12.16 23.40
CA SER A 77 -35.48 10.84 23.12
C SER A 77 -34.58 9.96 22.24
N ARG A 78 -34.61 8.65 22.49
CA ARG A 78 -33.89 7.65 21.68
C ARG A 78 -34.52 7.48 20.30
N SER A 79 -35.82 7.73 20.18
CA SER A 79 -36.58 7.65 18.93
C SER A 79 -36.57 8.92 18.08
N LYS A 80 -35.86 9.97 18.51
CA LYS A 80 -35.71 11.24 17.79
C LYS A 80 -35.35 11.04 16.31
N TYR A 81 -34.33 10.22 16.03
CA TYR A 81 -33.89 9.97 14.66
C TYR A 81 -34.98 9.28 13.83
N THR A 82 -35.69 8.31 14.40
CA THR A 82 -36.80 7.62 13.74
C THR A 82 -37.91 8.59 13.34
N LEU A 83 -38.24 9.54 14.23
CA LEU A 83 -39.23 10.58 13.95
C LEU A 83 -38.76 11.55 12.87
N GLU A 84 -37.52 12.05 12.94
CA GLU A 84 -36.95 12.93 11.91
C GLU A 84 -36.99 12.28 10.52
N LEU A 85 -36.65 10.98 10.44
CA LEU A 85 -36.73 10.23 9.20
C LEU A 85 -38.15 10.06 8.68
N MET A 86 -39.10 9.80 9.59
CA MET A 86 -40.52 9.73 9.24
C MET A 86 -41.00 11.06 8.66
N LEU A 87 -40.68 12.18 9.29
CA LEU A 87 -41.05 13.52 8.83
C LEU A 87 -40.45 13.84 7.44
N CYS A 88 -39.20 13.47 7.19
CA CYS A 88 -38.58 13.59 5.86
C CYS A 88 -39.32 12.76 4.79
N ASN A 89 -39.72 11.53 5.13
CA ASN A 89 -40.45 10.66 4.22
C ASN A 89 -41.87 11.18 3.94
N ILE A 90 -42.50 11.83 4.93
CA ILE A 90 -43.80 12.46 4.73
C ILE A 90 -43.68 13.64 3.76
N LEU A 91 -42.65 14.48 3.86
CA LEU A 91 -42.38 15.55 2.88
C LEU A 91 -42.27 15.02 1.44
N GLN A 92 -41.71 13.81 1.27
CA GLN A 92 -41.61 13.15 -0.03
C GLN A 92 -42.94 12.59 -0.53
N SER A 93 -43.59 11.76 0.30
CA SER A 93 -44.72 10.93 -0.09
C SER A 93 -46.01 11.74 -0.30
N SER A 94 -46.13 12.87 0.38
CA SER A 94 -47.30 13.74 0.28
C SER A 94 -47.36 14.55 -1.02
N LYS A 95 -46.38 14.44 -1.93
CA LYS A 95 -46.18 15.31 -3.11
C LYS A 95 -46.12 16.82 -2.79
N VAL A 96 -46.12 17.17 -1.50
CA VAL A 96 -46.14 18.53 -0.95
C VAL A 96 -45.02 19.37 -1.58
N VAL A 97 -43.82 18.82 -1.70
CA VAL A 97 -42.69 19.57 -2.26
C VAL A 97 -42.42 19.22 -3.73
N SER A 98 -42.79 18.03 -4.21
CA SER A 98 -42.44 17.60 -5.57
C SER A 98 -43.32 18.20 -6.68
N GLY A 99 -44.46 18.82 -6.33
CA GLY A 99 -45.44 19.33 -7.31
C GLY A 99 -45.75 20.84 -7.24
N ASP A 100 -45.37 21.53 -6.16
CA ASP A 100 -45.70 22.95 -5.96
C ASP A 100 -44.43 23.79 -5.76
N GLU A 101 -44.18 24.73 -6.69
CA GLU A 101 -43.04 25.63 -6.67
C GLU A 101 -43.00 26.51 -5.41
N LYS A 102 -44.15 26.94 -4.90
CA LYS A 102 -44.21 27.75 -3.67
C LYS A 102 -43.72 26.95 -2.47
N MET A 103 -44.06 25.66 -2.42
CA MET A 103 -43.61 24.77 -1.36
C MET A 103 -42.12 24.43 -1.48
N ARG A 104 -41.57 24.32 -2.70
CA ARG A 104 -40.12 24.21 -2.93
C ARG A 104 -39.36 25.44 -2.45
N VAL A 105 -39.85 26.64 -2.76
CA VAL A 105 -39.24 27.90 -2.31
C VAL A 105 -39.32 28.02 -0.79
N SER A 106 -40.46 27.68 -0.17
CA SER A 106 -40.61 27.67 1.30
C SER A 106 -39.63 26.69 1.94
N ALA A 107 -39.52 25.46 1.42
CA ALA A 107 -38.59 24.45 1.92
C ALA A 107 -37.13 24.90 1.80
N ARG A 108 -36.73 25.52 0.67
CA ARG A 108 -35.40 26.12 0.49
C ARG A 108 -35.15 27.21 1.53
N GLN A 109 -36.09 28.13 1.74
CA GLN A 109 -35.93 29.21 2.71
C GLN A 109 -35.80 28.68 4.14
N MET A 110 -36.62 27.71 4.54
CA MET A 110 -36.53 27.09 5.88
C MET A 110 -35.21 26.37 6.08
N LEU A 111 -34.72 25.67 5.05
CA LEU A 111 -33.48 24.92 5.10
C LEU A 111 -32.23 25.82 5.19
N LEU A 112 -32.27 27.00 4.55
CA LEU A 112 -31.21 28.01 4.64
C LEU A 112 -31.25 28.80 5.96
N ARG A 113 -32.45 28.99 6.55
CA ARG A 113 -32.63 29.69 7.84
C ARG A 113 -32.30 28.83 9.05
N ASN A 114 -32.27 27.51 8.88
CA ASN A 114 -32.06 26.56 9.97
C ASN A 114 -30.79 25.71 9.77
N PRO A 115 -29.59 26.30 9.91
CA PRO A 115 -28.33 25.56 9.83
C PRO A 115 -28.15 24.56 10.99
N ASN A 116 -28.92 24.72 12.07
CA ASN A 116 -28.88 23.85 13.25
C ASN A 116 -29.56 22.49 13.02
N LEU A 117 -30.25 22.28 11.90
CA LEU A 117 -30.76 20.97 11.55
C LEU A 117 -29.60 19.99 11.45
N ARG A 118 -29.79 18.79 12.00
CA ARG A 118 -28.83 17.71 11.90
C ARG A 118 -28.42 17.52 10.42
N PRO A 119 -27.11 17.50 10.08
CA PRO A 119 -26.67 17.55 8.69
C PRO A 119 -27.21 16.40 7.81
N GLN A 120 -27.40 15.22 8.38
CA GLN A 120 -28.01 14.08 7.68
C GLN A 120 -29.49 14.33 7.32
N ILE A 121 -30.22 15.05 8.17
CA ILE A 121 -31.61 15.45 7.93
C ILE A 121 -31.65 16.55 6.89
N TRP A 122 -30.78 17.56 7.02
CA TRP A 122 -30.62 18.63 6.03
C TRP A 122 -30.39 18.04 4.62
N ALA A 123 -29.44 17.12 4.48
CA ALA A 123 -29.13 16.47 3.21
C ALA A 123 -30.29 15.63 2.65
N ARG A 124 -31.05 14.97 3.54
CA ARG A 124 -32.25 14.22 3.14
C ARG A 124 -33.37 15.14 2.69
N VAL A 125 -33.61 16.27 3.35
CA VAL A 125 -34.62 17.22 2.90
C VAL A 125 -34.27 17.78 1.52
N VAL A 126 -32.99 18.06 1.24
CA VAL A 126 -32.54 18.44 -0.10
C VAL A 126 -32.78 17.33 -1.12
N LYS A 127 -32.28 16.10 -0.86
CA LYS A 127 -32.37 14.98 -1.81
C LYS A 127 -33.80 14.48 -2.02
N ILE A 128 -34.49 14.23 -0.91
CA ILE A 128 -35.76 13.52 -0.85
C ILE A 128 -36.93 14.50 -0.98
N GLY A 129 -36.80 15.68 -0.35
CA GLY A 129 -37.79 16.75 -0.50
C GLY A 129 -37.75 17.42 -1.87
N GLY A 130 -36.77 17.16 -2.74
CA GLY A 130 -36.71 17.77 -4.07
C GLY A 130 -36.44 19.28 -4.03
N VAL A 131 -35.85 19.76 -2.93
CA VAL A 131 -35.43 21.16 -2.79
C VAL A 131 -34.20 21.38 -3.66
N THR A 132 -34.33 22.20 -4.69
CA THR A 132 -33.20 22.53 -5.56
C THR A 132 -32.38 23.64 -4.91
N LEU A 133 -31.16 23.32 -4.51
CA LEU A 133 -30.17 24.28 -4.08
C LEU A 133 -29.14 24.48 -5.18
N SER A 134 -28.62 25.69 -5.32
CA SER A 134 -27.48 25.95 -6.20
C SER A 134 -26.23 25.26 -5.66
N ASP A 135 -25.30 24.95 -6.57
CA ASP A 135 -23.99 24.38 -6.22
C ASP A 135 -23.25 25.21 -5.18
N LYS A 136 -23.38 26.54 -5.27
CA LYS A 136 -22.79 27.48 -4.32
C LYS A 136 -23.39 27.32 -2.93
N GLU A 137 -24.72 27.26 -2.80
CA GLU A 137 -25.37 27.13 -1.49
C GLU A 137 -25.03 25.82 -0.78
N VAL A 138 -25.00 24.71 -1.53
CA VAL A 138 -24.60 23.42 -0.96
C VAL A 138 -23.14 23.46 -0.53
N ARG A 139 -22.26 24.07 -1.34
CA ARG A 139 -20.85 24.22 -0.99
C ARG A 139 -20.67 25.12 0.23
N ASP A 140 -21.35 26.25 0.29
CA ASP A 140 -21.24 27.21 1.39
C ASP A 140 -21.69 26.58 2.72
N PHE A 141 -22.78 25.79 2.70
CA PHE A 141 -23.21 25.03 3.87
C PHE A 141 -22.16 23.98 4.28
N VAL A 142 -21.75 23.08 3.37
CA VAL A 142 -20.82 22.00 3.71
C VAL A 142 -19.46 22.55 4.14
N GLN A 143 -18.93 23.56 3.45
CA GLN A 143 -17.65 24.16 3.76
C GLN A 143 -17.72 25.00 5.04
N GLY A 144 -18.67 25.93 5.11
CA GLY A 144 -18.78 26.91 6.20
C GLY A 144 -19.28 26.30 7.51
N GLU A 145 -20.34 25.51 7.44
CA GLU A 145 -21.01 24.99 8.64
C GLU A 145 -20.43 23.66 9.12
N LEU A 146 -19.85 22.84 8.23
CA LEU A 146 -19.37 21.50 8.61
C LEU A 146 -17.84 21.41 8.61
N ILE A 147 -17.20 21.62 7.46
CA ILE A 147 -15.74 21.43 7.33
C ILE A 147 -14.98 22.44 8.20
N ASN A 148 -15.29 23.73 8.09
CA ASN A 148 -14.60 24.79 8.83
C ASN A 148 -14.82 24.68 10.35
N LYS A 149 -15.94 24.10 10.79
CA LYS A 149 -16.25 23.84 12.20
C LYS A 149 -15.70 22.50 12.71
N GLY A 150 -14.99 21.74 11.86
CA GLY A 150 -14.39 20.45 12.22
C GLY A 150 -15.35 19.25 12.19
N ALA A 151 -16.61 19.43 11.81
CA ALA A 151 -17.62 18.38 11.65
C ALA A 151 -17.47 17.63 10.31
N VAL A 152 -16.25 17.20 9.98
CA VAL A 152 -15.91 16.63 8.65
C VAL A 152 -16.62 15.29 8.40
N LYS A 153 -16.92 14.52 9.45
CA LYS A 153 -17.73 13.30 9.32
C LYS A 153 -19.13 13.62 8.78
N ASP A 154 -19.79 14.61 9.38
CA ASP A 154 -21.12 15.03 8.97
C ASP A 154 -21.10 15.65 7.57
N ALA A 155 -20.05 16.42 7.24
CA ALA A 155 -19.81 16.90 5.88
C ALA A 155 -19.78 15.76 4.86
N CYS A 156 -19.05 14.68 5.17
CA CYS A 156 -18.96 13.52 4.29
C CYS A 156 -20.28 12.77 4.16
N ASP A 157 -21.03 12.61 5.24
CA ASP A 157 -22.36 11.98 5.20
C ASP A 157 -23.35 12.81 4.34
N VAL A 158 -23.28 14.16 4.42
CA VAL A 158 -24.06 15.06 3.54
C VAL A 158 -23.65 14.90 2.08
N ILE A 159 -22.34 14.95 1.80
CA ILE A 159 -21.82 14.80 0.43
C ILE A 159 -22.20 13.45 -0.17
N LEU A 160 -22.12 12.37 0.61
CA LEU A 160 -22.53 11.02 0.20
C LEU A 160 -24.03 10.95 -0.07
N THR A 161 -24.83 11.53 0.82
CA THR A 161 -26.29 11.58 0.64
C THR A 161 -26.63 12.29 -0.66
N LEU A 162 -26.01 13.43 -0.94
CA LEU A 162 -26.29 14.24 -2.13
C LEU A 162 -25.58 13.77 -3.40
N GLY A 163 -24.59 12.88 -3.32
CA GLY A 163 -23.83 12.40 -4.48
C GLY A 163 -22.92 13.48 -5.11
N ILE A 164 -22.49 14.48 -4.35
CA ILE A 164 -21.80 15.68 -4.87
C ILE A 164 -20.29 15.68 -4.68
N GLY A 165 -19.68 14.50 -4.52
CA GLY A 165 -18.25 14.38 -4.18
C GLY A 165 -17.29 15.13 -5.09
N ARG A 166 -17.61 15.25 -6.40
CA ARG A 166 -16.77 15.98 -7.38
C ARG A 166 -16.70 17.50 -7.15
N LYS A 167 -17.57 18.06 -6.30
CA LYS A 167 -17.58 19.50 -6.02
C LYS A 167 -16.54 19.91 -4.97
N PHE A 168 -15.98 18.94 -4.25
CA PHE A 168 -15.03 19.16 -3.17
C PHE A 168 -13.66 18.66 -3.56
N LYS A 169 -12.63 19.36 -3.08
CA LYS A 169 -11.26 18.92 -3.28
C LYS A 169 -10.93 17.80 -2.30
N SER A 170 -10.08 16.89 -2.70
CA SER A 170 -9.65 15.77 -1.86
C SER A 170 -8.95 16.24 -0.60
N GLU A 171 -8.20 17.35 -0.67
CA GLU A 171 -7.46 17.92 0.46
C GLU A 171 -8.39 18.52 1.54
N GLU A 172 -9.61 18.89 1.17
CA GLU A 172 -10.64 19.41 2.10
C GLU A 172 -11.23 18.28 2.97
N LEU A 173 -11.23 17.03 2.47
CA LEU A 173 -11.97 15.92 3.06
C LEU A 173 -11.08 14.81 3.61
N ILE A 174 -10.08 14.36 2.85
CA ILE A 174 -9.28 13.18 3.16
C ILE A 174 -8.36 13.41 4.37
N PRO A 175 -7.48 14.43 4.40
CA PRO A 175 -6.55 14.63 5.51
C PRO A 175 -7.25 14.79 6.88
N PRO A 176 -8.33 15.58 7.01
CA PRO A 176 -9.04 15.68 8.29
C PRO A 176 -9.62 14.34 8.77
N LEU A 177 -10.24 13.55 7.88
CA LEU A 177 -10.77 12.23 8.25
C LEU A 177 -9.66 11.29 8.73
N VAL A 178 -8.50 11.30 8.08
CA VAL A 178 -7.35 10.49 8.47
C VAL A 178 -6.79 10.92 9.83
N ARG A 179 -6.68 12.24 10.09
CA ARG A 179 -6.23 12.77 11.39
C ARG A 179 -7.18 12.42 12.53
N LEU A 180 -8.48 12.47 12.28
CA LEU A 180 -9.52 12.11 13.25
C LEU A 180 -9.73 10.59 13.40
N GLY A 181 -8.99 9.77 12.65
CA GLY A 181 -9.13 8.31 12.70
C GLY A 181 -10.47 7.79 12.16
N GLN A 182 -11.21 8.58 11.39
CA GLN A 182 -12.55 8.27 10.86
C GLN A 182 -12.48 7.38 9.61
N TYR A 183 -11.79 6.24 9.71
CA TYR A 183 -11.48 5.38 8.56
C TYR A 183 -12.72 4.72 7.95
N ASP A 184 -13.74 4.41 8.74
CA ASP A 184 -14.98 3.80 8.22
C ASP A 184 -15.76 4.77 7.34
N VAL A 185 -15.80 6.05 7.73
CA VAL A 185 -16.40 7.13 6.93
C VAL A 185 -15.61 7.29 5.64
N LEU A 186 -14.28 7.40 5.73
CA LEU A 186 -13.42 7.51 4.56
C LEU A 186 -13.55 6.31 3.61
N LYS A 187 -13.68 5.08 4.15
CA LYS A 187 -13.88 3.86 3.36
C LYS A 187 -15.18 3.91 2.57
N ARG A 188 -16.29 4.27 3.22
CA ARG A 188 -17.58 4.47 2.54
C ARG A 188 -17.46 5.57 1.47
N PHE A 189 -16.73 6.64 1.78
CA PHE A 189 -16.52 7.75 0.88
C PHE A 189 -15.83 7.35 -0.43
N ILE A 190 -14.72 6.61 -0.36
CA ILE A 190 -13.98 6.17 -1.54
C ILE A 190 -14.57 4.94 -2.24
N GLN A 191 -15.52 4.25 -1.58
CA GLN A 191 -16.39 3.27 -2.25
C GLN A 191 -17.29 3.99 -3.26
N GLU A 192 -17.93 5.07 -2.83
CA GLU A 192 -18.84 5.88 -3.66
C GLU A 192 -18.09 6.73 -4.69
N PHE A 193 -16.88 7.21 -4.36
CA PHE A 193 -16.09 8.08 -5.22
C PHE A 193 -14.73 7.44 -5.60
N PRO A 194 -14.68 6.58 -6.64
CA PRO A 194 -13.49 5.80 -6.98
C PRO A 194 -12.22 6.60 -7.30
N TRP A 195 -12.38 7.81 -7.85
CA TRP A 195 -11.28 8.69 -8.22
C TRP A 195 -10.46 9.19 -7.01
N LEU A 196 -11.00 9.06 -5.78
CA LEU A 196 -10.32 9.43 -4.54
C LEU A 196 -9.51 8.30 -3.89
N ARG A 197 -9.63 7.05 -4.39
CA ARG A 197 -9.11 5.88 -3.68
C ARG A 197 -7.59 5.92 -3.47
N GLU A 198 -6.84 6.27 -4.52
CA GLU A 198 -5.37 6.30 -4.44
C GLU A 198 -4.88 7.34 -3.43
N GLU A 199 -5.48 8.53 -3.45
CA GLU A 199 -5.13 9.60 -2.54
C GLU A 199 -5.49 9.27 -1.08
N ALA A 200 -6.67 8.67 -0.86
CA ALA A 200 -7.08 8.23 0.46
C ALA A 200 -6.15 7.14 1.01
N ILE A 201 -5.78 6.16 0.18
CA ILE A 201 -4.83 5.12 0.56
C ILE A 201 -3.46 5.72 0.88
N ARG A 202 -3.00 6.68 0.06
CA ARG A 202 -1.76 7.43 0.32
C ARG A 202 -1.81 8.13 1.68
N ALA A 203 -2.90 8.84 1.97
CA ALA A 203 -3.07 9.57 3.22
C ALA A 203 -3.14 8.62 4.43
N VAL A 204 -3.89 7.51 4.34
CA VAL A 204 -3.97 6.50 5.41
C VAL A 204 -2.61 5.84 5.67
N ALA A 205 -1.86 5.54 4.62
CA ALA A 205 -0.52 4.97 4.75
C ALA A 205 0.45 5.95 5.39
N ILE A 206 0.55 7.17 4.85
CA ILE A 206 1.59 8.13 5.24
C ILE A 206 1.21 8.88 6.52
N GLN A 207 0.05 9.53 6.53
CA GLN A 207 -0.39 10.41 7.63
C GLN A 207 -0.95 9.58 8.79
N GLY A 208 -1.78 8.58 8.49
CA GLY A 208 -2.36 7.70 9.51
C GLY A 208 -1.35 6.71 10.09
N ARG A 209 -0.22 6.47 9.40
CA ARG A 209 0.73 5.38 9.70
C ARG A 209 0.02 4.01 9.83
N ARG A 210 -1.11 3.84 9.14
CA ARG A 210 -1.96 2.63 9.19
C ARG A 210 -1.72 1.75 7.96
N TYR A 211 -0.48 1.28 7.80
CA TYR A 211 -0.07 0.49 6.63
C TYR A 211 -0.88 -0.78 6.41
N ALA A 212 -1.28 -1.45 7.50
CA ALA A 212 -2.16 -2.61 7.42
C ALA A 212 -3.56 -2.25 6.87
N THR A 213 -4.13 -1.12 7.30
CA THR A 213 -5.41 -0.63 6.78
C THR A 213 -5.29 -0.25 5.31
N ALA A 214 -4.25 0.52 4.95
CA ALA A 214 -3.96 0.88 3.57
C ALA A 214 -3.81 -0.37 2.68
N THR A 215 -3.11 -1.40 3.15
CA THR A 215 -2.95 -2.66 2.40
C THR A 215 -4.25 -3.45 2.25
N LYS A 216 -5.05 -3.54 3.31
CA LYS A 216 -6.41 -4.10 3.23
C LYS A 216 -7.26 -3.37 2.19
N TRP A 217 -7.16 -2.04 2.14
CA TRP A 217 -7.89 -1.22 1.17
C TRP A 217 -7.35 -1.41 -0.25
N MET A 218 -6.02 -1.46 -0.46
CA MET A 218 -5.44 -1.78 -1.76
C MET A 218 -5.97 -3.10 -2.31
N LYS A 219 -6.01 -4.15 -1.48
CA LYS A 219 -6.58 -5.45 -1.86
C LYS A 219 -8.09 -5.35 -2.16
N HIS A 220 -8.85 -4.70 -1.28
CA HIS A 220 -10.30 -4.55 -1.44
C HIS A 220 -10.69 -3.78 -2.71
N PHE A 221 -9.95 -2.72 -3.04
CA PHE A 221 -10.20 -1.86 -4.20
C PHE A 221 -9.40 -2.25 -5.45
N LYS A 222 -8.65 -3.36 -5.40
CA LYS A 222 -7.79 -3.85 -6.51
C LYS A 222 -6.80 -2.80 -7.02
N ILE A 223 -6.20 -2.04 -6.11
CA ILE A 223 -5.20 -1.01 -6.44
C ILE A 223 -3.81 -1.65 -6.43
N ASN A 224 -3.01 -1.32 -7.46
CA ASN A 224 -1.66 -1.84 -7.61
C ASN A 224 -0.78 -1.48 -6.38
N PRO A 225 -0.30 -2.48 -5.61
CA PRO A 225 0.55 -2.23 -4.43
C PRO A 225 1.85 -1.49 -4.75
N ASN A 226 2.34 -1.59 -5.99
CA ASN A 226 3.58 -0.96 -6.43
C ASN A 226 3.47 0.58 -6.50
N LEU A 227 2.26 1.13 -6.51
CA LEU A 227 2.03 2.57 -6.38
C LEU A 227 2.35 3.08 -4.96
N PHE A 228 2.48 2.17 -3.97
CA PHE A 228 2.68 2.50 -2.56
C PHE A 228 3.81 1.65 -1.94
N PRO A 229 5.05 1.72 -2.46
CA PRO A 229 6.13 0.82 -2.07
C PRO A 229 6.43 0.88 -0.57
N LYS A 230 6.38 2.07 0.03
CA LYS A 230 6.59 2.27 1.47
C LYS A 230 5.49 1.63 2.32
N ALA A 231 4.23 1.70 1.88
CA ALA A 231 3.11 1.12 2.62
C ALA A 231 3.15 -0.41 2.57
N ASN A 232 3.45 -0.95 1.39
CA ASN A 232 3.64 -2.36 1.16
C ASN A 232 4.81 -2.89 2.02
N PHE A 233 5.96 -2.23 1.98
CA PHE A 233 7.13 -2.57 2.79
C PHE A 233 6.84 -2.57 4.31
N LEU A 234 6.19 -1.53 4.83
CA LEU A 234 5.92 -1.42 6.26
C LEU A 234 4.84 -2.42 6.74
N HIS A 235 3.86 -2.74 5.89
CA HIS A 235 2.94 -3.83 6.17
C HIS A 235 3.68 -5.18 6.26
N ARG A 236 4.56 -5.47 5.30
CA ARG A 236 5.39 -6.68 5.27
C ARG A 236 6.25 -6.80 6.53
N ILE A 237 6.93 -5.72 6.95
CA ILE A 237 7.66 -5.68 8.23
C ILE A 237 6.76 -6.02 9.42
N THR A 238 5.55 -5.49 9.46
CA THR A 238 4.62 -5.72 10.59
C THR A 238 4.24 -7.20 10.69
N THR A 239 3.96 -7.84 9.55
CA THR A 239 3.70 -9.29 9.46
C THR A 239 4.92 -10.09 9.90
N CYS A 240 6.12 -9.73 9.44
CA CYS A 240 7.38 -10.34 9.87
C CYS A 240 7.58 -10.23 11.39
N LYS A 241 7.34 -9.04 11.97
CA LYS A 241 7.42 -8.81 13.43
C LYS A 241 6.47 -9.70 14.21
N TRP A 242 5.25 -9.89 13.70
CA TRP A 242 4.29 -10.80 14.30
C TRP A 242 4.77 -12.26 14.24
N LEU A 243 5.22 -12.74 13.08
CA LEU A 243 5.73 -14.11 12.92
C LEU A 243 6.88 -14.42 13.89
N VAL A 244 7.82 -13.49 14.03
CA VAL A 244 8.97 -13.64 14.94
C VAL A 244 8.53 -13.66 16.40
N ARG A 245 7.61 -12.78 16.80
CA ARG A 245 7.08 -12.72 18.18
C ARG A 245 6.24 -13.94 18.53
N SER A 246 5.50 -14.49 17.57
CA SER A 246 4.68 -15.69 17.76
C SER A 246 5.47 -16.99 17.71
N GLY A 247 6.80 -16.95 17.55
CA GLY A 247 7.64 -18.14 17.44
C GLY A 247 7.47 -18.91 16.12
N LYS A 248 6.65 -18.40 15.19
CA LYS A 248 6.32 -19.04 13.90
C LYS A 248 7.28 -18.70 12.77
N ALA A 249 8.35 -17.97 13.05
CA ALA A 249 9.32 -17.58 12.03
C ALA A 249 9.92 -18.77 11.27
N PHE A 250 10.08 -19.91 11.95
CA PHE A 250 10.67 -21.13 11.38
C PHE A 250 9.77 -21.78 10.32
N GLU A 251 8.48 -21.94 10.65
CA GLU A 251 7.48 -22.57 9.78
C GLU A 251 7.21 -21.78 8.50
N PHE A 252 7.50 -20.48 8.51
CA PHE A 252 7.18 -19.55 7.41
C PHE A 252 8.42 -19.04 6.67
N ALA A 253 9.63 -19.44 7.06
CA ALA A 253 10.87 -18.96 6.43
C ALA A 253 10.92 -19.28 4.93
N ASP A 254 10.65 -20.53 4.55
CA ASP A 254 10.75 -20.93 3.14
C ASP A 254 9.65 -20.27 2.28
N MET A 255 8.46 -20.05 2.85
CA MET A 255 7.39 -19.28 2.19
C MET A 255 7.78 -17.81 2.01
N VAL A 256 8.45 -17.22 3.00
CA VAL A 256 8.95 -15.85 2.93
C VAL A 256 10.06 -15.74 1.87
N VAL A 257 10.90 -16.76 1.72
CA VAL A 257 12.01 -16.71 0.76
C VAL A 257 11.61 -17.01 -0.68
N GLY A 258 10.51 -17.74 -0.89
CA GLY A 258 9.85 -17.79 -2.21
C GLY A 258 9.31 -16.43 -2.70
N ASN A 259 9.38 -15.39 -1.87
CA ASN A 259 8.95 -14.03 -2.20
C ASN A 259 10.09 -13.05 -1.92
N GLU A 260 10.89 -12.73 -2.94
CA GLU A 260 12.07 -11.85 -2.85
C GLU A 260 11.78 -10.54 -2.10
N ASP A 261 10.57 -10.00 -2.25
CA ASP A 261 10.17 -8.77 -1.58
C ASP A 261 10.01 -8.88 -0.04
N LEU A 262 9.83 -10.09 0.49
CA LEU A 262 9.65 -10.35 1.93
C LEU A 262 10.95 -10.73 2.62
N VAL A 263 11.93 -11.21 1.85
CA VAL A 263 13.23 -11.70 2.32
C VAL A 263 13.98 -10.65 3.14
N LEU A 264 14.20 -9.47 2.56
CA LEU A 264 14.96 -8.40 3.22
C LEU A 264 14.23 -7.83 4.45
N PRO A 265 12.93 -7.52 4.40
CA PRO A 265 12.15 -7.17 5.60
C PRO A 265 12.23 -8.22 6.71
N PHE A 266 12.17 -9.51 6.36
CA PHE A 266 12.17 -10.59 7.33
C PHE A 266 13.54 -10.77 8.00
N LEU A 267 14.63 -10.77 7.21
CA LEU A 267 16.00 -10.77 7.73
C LEU A 267 16.25 -9.61 8.70
N SER A 268 15.82 -8.40 8.34
CA SER A 268 15.93 -7.21 9.20
C SER A 268 15.24 -7.43 10.56
N VAL A 269 14.00 -7.93 10.54
CA VAL A 269 13.22 -8.16 11.76
C VAL A 269 13.83 -9.25 12.65
N LEU A 270 14.38 -10.32 12.06
CA LEU A 270 15.06 -11.38 12.78
C LEU A 270 16.28 -10.86 13.54
N VAL A 271 17.09 -10.02 12.89
CA VAL A 271 18.23 -9.37 13.53
C VAL A 271 17.77 -8.43 14.64
N GLU A 272 16.76 -7.58 14.41
CA GLU A 272 16.19 -6.67 15.41
C GLU A 272 15.71 -7.38 16.68
N HIS A 273 15.18 -8.61 16.56
CA HIS A 273 14.63 -9.39 17.67
C HIS A 273 15.64 -10.40 18.25
N GLY A 274 16.93 -10.27 17.93
CA GLY A 274 17.98 -11.12 18.48
C GLY A 274 17.93 -12.57 17.98
N LYS A 275 17.30 -12.84 16.84
CA LYS A 275 17.24 -14.16 16.19
C LYS A 275 18.35 -14.32 15.15
N GLY A 276 19.58 -13.93 15.51
CA GLY A 276 20.69 -13.80 14.58
C GLY A 276 21.20 -15.12 13.99
N ILE A 277 21.17 -16.20 14.77
CA ILE A 277 21.46 -17.55 14.27
C ILE A 277 20.50 -17.91 13.12
N PHE A 278 19.21 -17.61 13.31
CA PHE A 278 18.20 -17.89 12.31
C PHE A 278 18.32 -16.98 11.09
N ALA A 279 18.65 -15.70 11.29
CA ALA A 279 18.96 -14.80 10.19
C ALA A 279 20.17 -15.29 9.37
N ALA A 280 21.21 -15.84 10.05
CA ALA A 280 22.38 -16.42 9.42
C ALA A 280 22.05 -17.69 8.63
N ASP A 281 21.30 -18.61 9.22
CA ASP A 281 20.85 -19.83 8.54
C ASP A 281 20.01 -19.50 7.29
N LEU A 282 19.03 -18.60 7.41
CA LEU A 282 18.22 -18.14 6.28
C LEU A 282 19.07 -17.47 5.19
N ALA A 283 20.02 -16.63 5.59
CA ALA A 283 20.91 -15.96 4.65
C ALA A 283 21.88 -16.93 3.97
N HIS A 284 22.27 -18.01 4.64
CA HIS A 284 23.10 -19.07 4.08
C HIS A 284 22.30 -19.91 3.07
N ARG A 285 21.12 -20.40 3.46
CA ARG A 285 20.26 -21.26 2.61
C ARG A 285 19.85 -20.60 1.29
N HIS A 286 19.80 -19.26 1.25
CA HIS A 286 19.29 -18.51 0.11
C HIS A 286 20.28 -17.52 -0.49
N SER A 287 21.57 -17.66 -0.19
CA SER A 287 22.63 -16.81 -0.76
C SER A 287 22.48 -15.30 -0.46
N LEU A 288 21.86 -14.94 0.66
CA LEU A 288 21.60 -13.54 1.07
C LEU A 288 22.67 -13.00 2.04
N TRP A 289 23.83 -13.63 2.06
CA TRP A 289 24.86 -13.34 3.06
C TRP A 289 25.36 -11.90 3.02
N GLY A 290 25.47 -11.31 1.81
CA GLY A 290 25.83 -9.91 1.62
C GLY A 290 24.83 -8.96 2.29
N TYR A 291 23.54 -9.25 2.17
CA TYR A 291 22.48 -8.47 2.82
C TYR A 291 22.52 -8.58 4.34
N LEU A 292 22.70 -9.79 4.89
CA LEU A 292 22.81 -9.98 6.34
C LEU A 292 24.04 -9.23 6.90
N GLN A 293 25.18 -9.30 6.20
CA GLN A 293 26.38 -8.57 6.59
C GLN A 293 26.17 -7.05 6.54
N ALA A 294 25.50 -6.53 5.51
CA ALA A 294 25.13 -5.12 5.42
C ALA A 294 24.19 -4.71 6.57
N PHE A 295 23.20 -5.54 6.91
CA PHE A 295 22.32 -5.30 8.06
C PHE A 295 23.07 -5.29 9.38
N ILE A 296 23.97 -6.25 9.62
CA ILE A 296 24.75 -6.31 10.86
C ILE A 296 25.69 -5.11 10.97
N LYS A 297 26.32 -4.69 9.87
CA LYS A 297 27.20 -3.50 9.85
C LYS A 297 26.42 -2.19 9.98
N GLY A 298 25.22 -2.12 9.42
CA GLY A 298 24.39 -0.91 9.36
C GLY A 298 23.39 -0.72 10.51
N SER A 299 22.95 -1.79 11.18
CA SER A 299 21.91 -1.77 12.23
C SER A 299 22.48 -1.65 13.65
N LEU A 300 23.78 -1.33 13.78
CA LEU A 300 24.48 -1.10 15.04
C LEU A 300 23.97 0.18 15.73
N THR A 301 22.72 0.16 16.20
CA THR A 301 22.26 1.11 17.21
C THR A 301 22.57 0.55 18.61
N PRO A 302 22.94 1.41 19.58
CA PRO A 302 23.32 0.99 20.94
C PRO A 302 22.27 0.21 21.74
N LYS A 303 21.02 0.07 21.26
CA LYS A 303 19.96 -0.69 21.96
C LYS A 303 19.99 -2.20 21.67
N VAL A 304 20.58 -2.64 20.56
CA VAL A 304 20.76 -4.08 20.24
C VAL A 304 22.01 -4.65 20.94
N TYR A 305 22.82 -3.80 21.57
CA TYR A 305 24.08 -4.12 22.26
C TYR A 305 23.96 -4.99 23.52
N ARG A 306 22.76 -5.40 23.93
CA ARG A 306 22.61 -6.14 25.21
C ARG A 306 22.84 -7.65 25.12
N SER A 307 23.05 -8.22 23.95
CA SER A 307 23.48 -9.63 23.87
C SER A 307 24.77 -9.76 23.06
N ASN A 308 25.92 -9.68 23.74
CA ASN A 308 27.22 -10.14 23.22
C ASN A 308 27.13 -11.54 22.58
N ARG A 309 26.16 -12.34 23.05
CA ARG A 309 25.78 -13.64 22.52
C ARG A 309 25.37 -13.60 21.04
N LEU A 310 24.54 -12.64 20.60
CA LEU A 310 24.07 -12.55 19.21
C LEU A 310 25.23 -12.35 18.22
N ILE A 311 26.14 -11.42 18.54
CA ILE A 311 27.32 -11.14 17.72
C ILE A 311 28.29 -12.32 17.77
N SER A 312 28.47 -12.94 18.94
CA SER A 312 29.28 -14.14 19.09
C SER A 312 28.73 -15.32 18.29
N ASP A 313 27.41 -15.53 18.31
CA ASP A 313 26.74 -16.63 17.61
C ASP A 313 26.80 -16.41 16.10
N ILE A 314 26.53 -15.19 15.62
CA ILE A 314 26.67 -14.87 14.20
C ILE A 314 28.14 -14.96 13.76
N LYS A 315 29.10 -14.50 14.58
CA LYS A 315 30.53 -14.66 14.32
C LYS A 315 30.94 -16.14 14.31
N ALA A 316 30.40 -16.97 15.20
CA ALA A 316 30.68 -18.40 15.23
C ALA A 316 30.14 -19.12 13.99
N VAL A 317 29.00 -18.68 13.44
CA VAL A 317 28.48 -19.14 12.14
C VAL A 317 29.34 -18.61 10.98
N ILE A 318 29.76 -17.34 11.02
CA ILE A 318 30.70 -16.74 10.04
C ILE A 318 32.02 -17.51 9.98
N SER A 319 32.59 -17.86 11.13
CA SER A 319 33.87 -18.56 11.27
C SER A 319 33.82 -20.03 10.86
N ASN A 320 32.62 -20.59 10.68
CA ASN A 320 32.38 -22.00 10.32
C ASN A 320 31.72 -22.17 8.94
N LYS A 321 31.83 -21.19 8.04
CA LYS A 321 31.18 -21.20 6.71
C LYS A 321 31.44 -22.47 5.87
N ASP A 322 32.54 -23.17 6.12
CA ASP A 322 32.94 -24.38 5.39
C ASP A 322 32.60 -25.70 6.11
N LYS A 323 31.94 -25.63 7.28
CA LYS A 323 31.47 -26.82 8.02
C LYS A 323 29.95 -26.85 8.03
N PRO A 324 29.30 -27.98 7.69
CA PRO A 324 27.87 -28.14 7.94
C PRO A 324 27.61 -27.93 9.42
N LEU A 325 26.61 -27.10 9.75
CA LEU A 325 26.16 -26.90 11.12
C LEU A 325 25.85 -28.28 11.76
N PRO A 326 26.11 -28.50 13.06
CA PRO A 326 26.02 -29.82 13.67
C PRO A 326 24.63 -30.44 13.45
N ALA A 327 24.59 -31.72 13.06
CA ALA A 327 23.36 -32.46 12.77
C ALA A 327 22.33 -32.45 13.93
N SER A 328 22.77 -32.18 15.16
CA SER A 328 21.89 -31.98 16.32
C SER A 328 20.99 -30.74 16.25
N PHE A 329 21.16 -29.89 15.23
CA PHE A 329 20.33 -28.69 15.00
C PHE A 329 19.24 -28.87 13.93
N PHE A 330 19.20 -29.98 13.20
CA PHE A 330 18.30 -30.16 12.06
C PHE A 330 17.48 -31.44 12.18
N SER A 331 16.20 -31.30 12.50
CA SER A 331 15.18 -32.31 12.18
C SER A 331 14.24 -31.73 11.12
N GLY A 332 14.51 -32.03 9.84
CA GLY A 332 13.51 -31.88 8.78
C GLY A 332 14.03 -31.50 7.39
N GLY A 333 14.32 -32.52 6.57
CA GLY A 333 13.82 -32.61 5.19
C GLY A 333 14.61 -31.93 4.06
N PRO A 334 14.52 -32.46 2.81
CA PRO A 334 15.68 -32.62 1.94
C PRO A 334 15.72 -31.72 0.71
N GLU A 335 16.92 -31.69 0.14
CA GLU A 335 17.34 -31.28 -1.20
C GLU A 335 16.22 -31.24 -2.26
N LYS A 336 15.97 -30.04 -2.80
CA LYS A 336 15.63 -29.80 -4.21
C LYS A 336 15.71 -28.30 -4.48
N ASN A 337 16.21 -27.94 -5.67
CA ASN A 337 16.42 -26.59 -6.21
C ASN A 337 17.83 -26.02 -6.03
N ARG A 338 18.85 -26.76 -6.50
CA ARG A 338 20.08 -26.16 -7.05
C ARG A 338 19.97 -26.13 -8.58
N GLU A 339 19.12 -25.27 -9.10
CA GLU A 339 19.25 -24.72 -10.44
C GLU A 339 19.25 -23.19 -10.30
N MET A 340 20.28 -22.68 -9.62
CA MET A 340 20.80 -21.36 -9.98
C MET A 340 21.25 -21.47 -11.44
N TYR A 341 20.92 -20.49 -12.26
CA TYR A 341 21.59 -20.27 -13.55
C TYR A 341 23.09 -20.32 -13.28
N LEU A 342 23.66 -21.50 -13.53
CA LEU A 342 25.09 -21.68 -13.51
C LEU A 342 25.65 -20.64 -14.47
N ILE A 343 26.79 -20.11 -14.06
CA ILE A 343 27.79 -19.44 -14.86
C ILE A 343 28.18 -20.40 -15.99
N ALA A 344 27.26 -20.58 -16.93
CA ALA A 344 27.30 -21.53 -18.02
C ALA A 344 27.46 -20.70 -19.28
N ASN A 345 28.67 -20.16 -19.45
CA ASN A 345 29.34 -19.86 -20.73
C ASN A 345 30.28 -18.66 -20.73
N THR A 346 30.66 -18.05 -19.60
CA THR A 346 31.91 -17.31 -19.65
C THR A 346 33.03 -18.35 -19.72
N LYS A 347 33.54 -18.63 -20.94
CA LYS A 347 34.84 -19.31 -21.18
C LYS A 347 36.03 -18.59 -20.51
N HIS A 348 35.73 -17.63 -19.65
CA HIS A 348 36.47 -16.46 -19.29
C HIS A 348 36.39 -16.39 -17.76
N GLY A 349 37.55 -16.46 -17.11
CA GLY A 349 37.65 -16.56 -15.66
C GLY A 349 37.09 -15.35 -14.91
N ILE A 350 37.07 -15.43 -13.60
CA ILE A 350 36.76 -14.30 -12.71
C ILE A 350 38.05 -13.93 -11.97
N LEU A 351 38.48 -12.67 -12.04
CA LEU A 351 39.58 -12.13 -11.24
C LEU A 351 39.02 -11.20 -10.17
N MET A 352 39.15 -11.61 -8.91
CA MET A 352 39.01 -10.68 -7.80
C MET A 352 40.22 -9.74 -7.81
N VAL A 353 39.96 -8.45 -7.90
CA VAL A 353 40.97 -7.39 -7.83
C VAL A 353 40.91 -6.83 -6.43
N ASP A 354 41.81 -7.32 -5.57
CA ASP A 354 41.84 -7.02 -4.13
C ASP A 354 43.28 -6.88 -3.58
N ASP A 355 44.29 -6.97 -4.44
CA ASP A 355 45.71 -6.71 -4.17
C ASP A 355 46.43 -6.01 -5.34
N LYS A 356 47.68 -5.55 -5.14
CA LYS A 356 48.44 -4.84 -6.19
C LYS A 356 48.71 -5.70 -7.43
N LYS A 357 48.84 -7.02 -7.28
CA LYS A 357 49.18 -7.94 -8.38
C LYS A 357 47.98 -8.11 -9.31
N SER A 358 46.81 -8.40 -8.75
CA SER A 358 45.53 -8.47 -9.44
C SER A 358 45.14 -7.14 -10.06
N LEU A 359 45.45 -6.01 -9.41
CA LEU A 359 45.26 -4.67 -9.96
C LEU A 359 46.10 -4.44 -11.23
N GLU A 360 47.38 -4.83 -11.21
CA GLU A 360 48.26 -4.67 -12.37
C GLU A 360 47.85 -5.60 -13.53
N ILE A 361 47.39 -6.82 -13.23
CA ILE A 361 46.80 -7.72 -14.25
C ILE A 361 45.58 -7.05 -14.89
N ALA A 362 44.65 -6.55 -14.08
CA ALA A 362 43.44 -5.89 -14.58
C ALA A 362 43.78 -4.64 -15.40
N LYS A 363 44.77 -3.85 -14.98
CA LYS A 363 45.25 -2.68 -15.72
C LYS A 363 45.81 -3.05 -17.09
N ASN A 364 46.67 -4.05 -17.15
CA ASN A 364 47.30 -4.48 -18.40
C ASN A 364 46.29 -5.05 -19.39
N GLU A 365 45.27 -5.78 -18.90
CA GLU A 365 44.24 -6.37 -19.76
C GLU A 365 43.16 -5.37 -20.18
N LEU A 366 42.69 -4.49 -19.28
CA LEU A 366 41.62 -3.53 -19.58
C LEU A 366 42.10 -2.29 -20.34
N LEU A 367 43.38 -1.94 -20.21
CA LEU A 367 43.97 -0.75 -20.84
C LEU A 367 45.02 -1.08 -21.90
N ASP A 368 45.08 -2.32 -22.42
CA ASP A 368 46.05 -2.69 -23.47
C ASP A 368 45.93 -1.72 -24.66
N GLU A 369 46.99 -0.97 -24.94
CA GLU A 369 46.98 0.01 -26.04
C GLU A 369 46.96 -0.65 -27.42
N LYS A 370 47.51 -1.86 -27.53
CA LYS A 370 47.61 -2.64 -28.77
C LYS A 370 46.30 -3.36 -29.04
N ASN A 371 45.72 -3.98 -28.02
CA ASN A 371 44.49 -4.77 -28.14
C ASN A 371 43.48 -4.44 -27.03
N PRO A 372 42.94 -3.21 -26.99
CA PRO A 372 41.96 -2.86 -25.97
C PRO A 372 40.67 -3.66 -26.18
N PRO A 373 39.93 -3.99 -25.11
CA PRO A 373 38.64 -4.65 -25.25
C PRO A 373 37.69 -3.77 -26.08
N LEU A 374 37.04 -4.38 -27.08
CA LEU A 374 36.08 -3.70 -27.95
C LEU A 374 34.88 -3.18 -27.14
N ALA A 375 34.43 -3.99 -26.18
CA ALA A 375 33.36 -3.65 -25.26
C ALA A 375 33.63 -4.23 -23.87
N VAL A 376 33.11 -3.53 -22.86
CA VAL A 376 33.07 -4.00 -21.47
C VAL A 376 31.67 -3.81 -20.91
N GLY A 377 31.16 -4.82 -20.22
CA GLY A 377 29.99 -4.73 -19.35
C GLY A 377 30.37 -4.13 -18.01
N LEU A 378 29.52 -3.26 -17.47
CA LEU A 378 29.70 -2.59 -16.19
C LEU A 378 28.53 -2.90 -15.27
N ASP A 379 28.85 -3.21 -14.02
CA ASP A 379 27.87 -3.32 -12.93
C ASP A 379 28.52 -2.87 -11.61
N SER A 380 27.72 -2.49 -10.61
CA SER A 380 28.27 -2.10 -9.31
C SER A 380 27.37 -2.48 -8.14
N GLU A 381 27.99 -2.88 -7.02
CA GLU A 381 27.28 -3.17 -5.79
C GLU A 381 27.49 -2.05 -4.79
N SER A 382 26.40 -1.47 -4.30
CA SER A 382 26.43 -0.32 -3.40
C SER A 382 25.68 -0.60 -2.11
N ILE A 383 26.25 -0.16 -0.98
CA ILE A 383 25.56 -0.15 0.30
C ILE A 383 24.60 1.06 0.33
N PRO A 384 23.29 0.86 0.52
CA PRO A 384 22.32 1.96 0.54
C PRO A 384 22.49 2.83 1.79
N GLN A 385 22.16 4.11 1.65
CA GLN A 385 22.12 5.05 2.76
C GLN A 385 21.10 4.58 3.81
N LEU A 386 21.58 4.36 5.03
CA LEU A 386 20.74 4.06 6.19
C LEU A 386 20.40 5.36 6.91
N PHE A 387 19.20 5.88 6.70
CA PHE A 387 18.70 7.07 7.38
C PHE A 387 18.53 6.81 8.89
N GLY A 388 19.22 7.60 9.74
CA GLY A 388 18.84 7.79 11.15
C GLY A 388 19.82 7.27 12.22
N ALA A 389 20.99 6.74 11.88
CA ALA A 389 22.00 6.36 12.88
C ALA A 389 23.13 7.41 12.99
N PRO A 390 23.54 7.82 14.20
CA PRO A 390 24.74 8.63 14.40
C PRO A 390 25.98 7.86 13.89
N GLY A 391 26.76 8.43 12.97
CA GLY A 391 27.89 7.75 12.32
C GLY A 391 27.54 6.95 11.05
N SER A 392 26.29 7.00 10.59
CA SER A 392 25.89 6.35 9.32
C SER A 392 26.61 6.91 8.10
N ILE A 393 26.88 6.02 7.14
CA ILE A 393 27.30 6.37 5.79
C ILE A 393 26.31 7.41 5.23
N LYS A 394 26.79 8.65 5.03
CA LYS A 394 25.94 9.79 4.68
C LYS A 394 25.31 9.68 3.28
N HIS A 395 25.87 8.83 2.40
CA HIS A 395 25.47 8.64 1.01
C HIS A 395 25.74 7.21 0.56
N ASN A 396 24.94 6.65 -0.36
CA ASN A 396 25.24 5.34 -0.96
C ASN A 396 26.72 5.21 -1.36
N GLN A 397 27.37 4.14 -0.93
CA GLN A 397 28.79 3.87 -1.17
C GLN A 397 28.91 2.57 -1.96
N THR A 398 29.54 2.64 -3.14
CA THR A 398 29.88 1.48 -3.96
C THR A 398 31.00 0.71 -3.28
N VAL A 399 30.82 -0.60 -3.10
CA VAL A 399 31.80 -1.49 -2.46
C VAL A 399 32.43 -2.46 -3.45
N LEU A 400 31.75 -2.76 -4.55
CA LEU A 400 32.25 -3.60 -5.61
C LEU A 400 31.99 -2.93 -6.95
N LEU A 401 33.01 -2.84 -7.80
CA LEU A 401 32.85 -2.49 -9.21
C LEU A 401 33.14 -3.73 -10.05
N GLN A 402 32.19 -4.10 -10.90
CA GLN A 402 32.29 -5.24 -11.78
C GLN A 402 32.53 -4.77 -13.20
N ILE A 403 33.56 -5.30 -13.84
CA ILE A 403 33.89 -5.00 -15.24
C ILE A 403 34.03 -6.33 -15.95
N SER A 404 33.24 -6.58 -16.99
CA SER A 404 33.33 -7.81 -17.77
C SER A 404 33.78 -7.49 -19.18
N SER A 405 34.95 -7.99 -19.58
CA SER A 405 35.40 -7.98 -20.98
C SER A 405 34.93 -9.25 -21.70
N ASP A 406 35.30 -9.37 -22.96
CA ASP A 406 35.21 -10.60 -23.74
C ASP A 406 36.15 -11.70 -23.23
N THR A 407 37.16 -11.38 -22.42
CA THR A 407 38.17 -12.34 -21.95
C THR A 407 38.04 -12.72 -20.48
N ARG A 408 37.47 -11.85 -19.64
CA ARG A 408 37.40 -12.04 -18.18
C ARG A 408 36.39 -11.11 -17.51
N THR A 409 35.91 -11.51 -16.33
CA THR A 409 35.24 -10.61 -15.38
C THR A 409 36.17 -10.21 -14.24
N TYR A 410 36.24 -8.91 -13.98
CA TYR A 410 37.02 -8.29 -12.91
C TYR A 410 36.08 -7.79 -11.82
N LEU A 411 36.35 -8.18 -10.57
CA LEU A 411 35.59 -7.74 -9.40
C LEU A 411 36.51 -6.88 -8.53
N PHE A 412 36.38 -5.57 -8.63
CA PHE A 412 37.20 -4.61 -7.89
C PHE A 412 36.62 -4.35 -6.51
N ASP A 413 37.35 -4.77 -5.45
CA ASP A 413 37.00 -4.48 -4.06
C ASP A 413 37.36 -3.02 -3.72
N LEU A 414 36.36 -2.13 -3.81
CA LEU A 414 36.54 -0.70 -3.56
C LEU A 414 36.79 -0.37 -2.08
N LEU A 415 36.69 -1.35 -1.17
CA LEU A 415 37.04 -1.16 0.24
C LEU A 415 38.55 -1.30 0.48
N LYS A 416 39.28 -1.97 -0.43
CA LYS A 416 40.72 -2.18 -0.30
C LYS A 416 41.57 -1.20 -1.07
N PHE A 417 41.00 -0.51 -2.06
CA PHE A 417 41.72 0.43 -2.90
C PHE A 417 41.16 1.83 -2.77
N ASP A 418 42.07 2.77 -2.59
CA ASP A 418 41.81 4.21 -2.57
C ASP A 418 41.99 4.82 -3.96
N GLU A 419 43.14 5.42 -4.24
CA GLU A 419 43.43 6.16 -5.46
C GLU A 419 44.15 5.33 -6.52
N SER A 420 44.72 4.19 -6.12
CA SER A 420 45.50 3.31 -7.02
C SER A 420 44.71 2.81 -8.24
N MET A 421 43.38 2.66 -8.12
CA MET A 421 42.50 2.28 -9.23
C MET A 421 42.14 3.44 -10.17
N ASN A 422 42.43 4.70 -9.81
CA ASN A 422 42.03 5.85 -10.61
C ASN A 422 42.56 5.80 -12.04
N SER A 423 43.76 5.23 -12.23
CA SER A 423 44.35 5.08 -13.55
C SER A 423 43.51 4.16 -14.45
N ILE A 424 43.06 3.02 -13.91
CA ILE A 424 42.19 2.06 -14.61
C ILE A 424 40.83 2.69 -14.91
N VAL A 425 40.20 3.26 -13.90
CA VAL A 425 38.86 3.85 -14.04
C VAL A 425 38.90 5.02 -15.02
N LYS A 426 39.87 5.94 -14.91
CA LYS A 426 40.01 7.04 -15.88
C LYS A 426 40.32 6.53 -17.29
N GLY A 427 41.27 5.61 -17.42
CA GLY A 427 41.67 5.04 -18.71
C GLY A 427 40.49 4.38 -19.43
N LEU A 428 39.73 3.54 -18.72
CA LEU A 428 38.60 2.82 -19.29
C LEU A 428 37.41 3.73 -19.61
N PHE A 429 36.95 4.54 -18.65
CA PHE A 429 35.75 5.36 -18.82
C PHE A 429 35.94 6.52 -19.82
N LEU A 430 37.16 7.01 -19.99
CA LEU A 430 37.49 8.04 -21.00
C LEU A 430 37.96 7.46 -22.34
N SER A 431 38.22 6.14 -22.42
CA SER A 431 38.63 5.50 -23.67
C SER A 431 37.55 5.63 -24.74
N LYS A 432 37.91 6.15 -25.91
CA LYS A 432 37.06 6.12 -27.11
C LYS A 432 37.08 4.76 -27.81
N LYS A 433 38.13 3.96 -27.57
CA LYS A 433 38.35 2.66 -28.23
C LYS A 433 37.47 1.55 -27.64
N THR A 434 37.10 1.67 -26.38
CA THR A 434 36.32 0.66 -25.66
C THR A 434 34.90 1.17 -25.43
N THR A 435 33.91 0.37 -25.83
CA THR A 435 32.50 0.63 -25.58
C THR A 435 32.14 0.16 -24.16
N LYS A 436 31.53 1.01 -23.35
CA LYS A 436 31.06 0.62 -22.01
C LYS A 436 29.57 0.34 -22.09
N ILE A 437 29.13 -0.77 -21.52
CA ILE A 437 27.74 -1.21 -21.56
C ILE A 437 27.25 -1.37 -20.13
N GLY A 438 26.15 -0.70 -19.78
CA GLY A 438 25.52 -0.83 -18.46
C GLY A 438 24.00 -0.82 -18.58
N TYR A 439 23.31 -1.21 -17.50
CA TYR A 439 21.85 -1.17 -17.42
C TYR A 439 21.41 -0.32 -16.24
N ALA A 440 20.63 0.73 -16.50
CA ALA A 440 20.25 1.76 -15.53
C ALA A 440 21.46 2.36 -14.77
N PHE A 441 22.61 2.43 -15.43
CA PHE A 441 23.92 2.64 -14.81
C PHE A 441 24.16 4.08 -14.33
N GLU A 442 23.24 5.00 -14.61
CA GLU A 442 23.29 6.37 -14.12
C GLU A 442 23.25 6.43 -12.57
N ASP A 443 22.53 5.50 -11.94
CA ASP A 443 22.50 5.38 -10.48
C ASP A 443 23.85 4.89 -9.93
N ASP A 444 24.46 3.91 -10.60
CA ASP A 444 25.80 3.40 -10.30
C ASP A 444 26.87 4.47 -10.46
N ILE A 445 26.85 5.24 -11.56
CA ILE A 445 27.77 6.36 -11.79
C ILE A 445 27.69 7.38 -10.63
N ARG A 446 26.48 7.67 -10.14
CA ARG A 446 26.31 8.58 -9.00
C ARG A 446 26.93 8.03 -7.71
N CYS A 447 26.88 6.72 -7.49
CA CYS A 447 27.49 6.06 -6.33
C CYS A 447 29.01 5.93 -6.48
N LEU A 448 29.48 5.57 -7.68
CA LEU A 448 30.90 5.47 -8.04
C LEU A 448 31.61 6.82 -7.90
N ARG A 449 31.00 7.92 -8.36
CA ARG A 449 31.57 9.29 -8.23
C ARG A 449 31.80 9.69 -6.78
N ARG A 450 31.03 9.14 -5.85
CA ARG A 450 31.18 9.40 -4.41
C ARG A 450 32.18 8.46 -3.76
N SER A 451 32.33 7.25 -4.30
CA SER A 451 33.22 6.22 -3.77
C SER A 451 34.65 6.41 -4.25
N ILE A 452 34.82 6.91 -5.48
CA ILE A 452 36.10 7.17 -6.14
C ILE A 452 36.22 8.69 -6.38
N THR A 453 36.40 9.43 -5.29
CA THR A 453 36.24 10.89 -5.24
C THR A 453 37.27 11.65 -6.09
N SER A 454 38.47 11.11 -6.27
CA SER A 454 39.54 11.73 -7.07
C SER A 454 39.39 11.53 -8.59
N SER A 455 38.33 10.87 -9.04
CA SER A 455 38.08 10.62 -10.46
C SER A 455 37.02 11.52 -11.07
N THR A 456 37.46 12.47 -11.90
CA THR A 456 36.59 13.35 -12.69
C THR A 456 35.96 12.66 -13.91
N CYS A 457 36.38 11.44 -14.24
CA CYS A 457 35.97 10.75 -15.47
C CYS A 457 34.45 10.48 -15.55
N PHE A 458 33.78 10.29 -14.41
CA PHE A 458 32.35 10.01 -14.36
C PHE A 458 31.46 11.15 -14.85
N ARG A 459 32.00 12.37 -15.03
CA ARG A 459 31.24 13.47 -15.64
C ARG A 459 31.19 13.38 -17.16
N ASN A 460 32.19 12.76 -17.77
CA ASN A 460 32.45 12.78 -19.20
C ASN A 460 32.73 11.36 -19.70
N ILE A 461 31.86 10.40 -19.39
CA ILE A 461 32.00 9.04 -19.89
C ILE A 461 31.79 9.05 -21.40
N VAL A 462 32.72 8.49 -22.15
CA VAL A 462 32.68 8.47 -23.62
C VAL A 462 32.32 7.07 -24.10
N ASN A 463 31.65 6.92 -25.24
CA ASN A 463 31.33 5.62 -25.83
C ASN A 463 30.63 4.66 -24.84
N PHE A 464 29.53 5.14 -24.24
CA PHE A 464 28.71 4.41 -23.27
C PHE A 464 27.34 4.08 -23.86
N VAL A 465 26.91 2.83 -23.69
CA VAL A 465 25.63 2.29 -24.12
C VAL A 465 24.80 1.94 -22.89
N GLU A 466 23.68 2.64 -22.73
CA GLU A 466 22.70 2.42 -21.66
C GLU A 466 21.60 1.46 -22.14
N LEU A 467 21.67 0.20 -21.73
CA LEU A 467 20.78 -0.87 -22.19
C LEU A 467 19.32 -0.60 -21.82
N GLN A 468 19.03 0.05 -20.70
CA GLN A 468 17.65 0.43 -20.34
C GLN A 468 17.07 1.43 -21.35
N ARG A 469 17.91 2.32 -21.88
CA ARG A 469 17.51 3.28 -22.91
C ARG A 469 17.31 2.58 -24.25
N VAL A 470 18.22 1.67 -24.62
CA VAL A 470 18.08 0.84 -25.82
C VAL A 470 16.77 0.04 -25.79
N GLU A 471 16.48 -0.62 -24.66
CA GLU A 471 15.24 -1.37 -24.48
C GLU A 471 14.00 -0.46 -24.60
N ARG A 472 14.03 0.72 -23.98
CA ARG A 472 12.95 1.70 -24.08
C ARG A 472 12.73 2.16 -25.52
N ASP A 473 13.81 2.46 -26.24
CA ASP A 473 13.76 2.92 -27.63
C ASP A 473 13.27 1.80 -28.56
N MET A 474 13.66 0.54 -28.32
CA MET A 474 13.14 -0.63 -29.03
C MET A 474 11.64 -0.83 -28.81
N ARG A 475 11.15 -0.65 -27.58
CA ARG A 475 9.71 -0.76 -27.26
C ARG A 475 8.88 0.37 -27.89
N LEU A 476 9.44 1.56 -28.06
CA LEU A 476 8.75 2.74 -28.56
C LEU A 476 8.82 2.91 -30.08
N ASN A 477 9.59 2.08 -30.79
CA ASN A 477 9.78 2.20 -32.23
C ASN A 477 9.07 1.06 -32.99
N PRO A 478 7.82 1.26 -33.48
CA PRO A 478 7.01 0.21 -34.12
C PRO A 478 7.56 -0.27 -35.47
N LYS A 479 8.66 0.31 -35.97
CA LYS A 479 9.33 -0.09 -37.22
C LYS A 479 10.48 -1.07 -37.00
N LEU A 480 10.90 -1.32 -35.75
CA LEU A 480 11.87 -2.37 -35.47
C LEU A 480 11.12 -3.71 -35.42
N PRO A 481 11.66 -4.78 -36.05
CA PRO A 481 11.06 -6.10 -35.92
C PRO A 481 10.98 -6.44 -34.44
N ASN A 482 9.80 -6.82 -33.97
CA ASN A 482 9.61 -7.34 -32.61
C ASN A 482 10.73 -8.35 -32.34
N PRO A 483 11.44 -8.25 -31.19
CA PRO A 483 12.43 -9.25 -30.84
C PRO A 483 11.75 -10.62 -30.90
N ILE A 484 12.17 -11.44 -31.87
CA ILE A 484 11.69 -12.81 -32.00
C ILE A 484 12.05 -13.47 -30.67
N PRO A 485 11.07 -13.97 -29.90
CA PRO A 485 11.37 -14.73 -28.70
C PRO A 485 12.31 -15.86 -29.11
N ALA A 486 13.50 -15.94 -28.52
CA ALA A 486 14.34 -17.10 -28.70
C ALA A 486 13.48 -18.34 -28.37
N PRO A 487 13.39 -19.33 -29.28
CA PRO A 487 12.62 -20.52 -28.98
C PRO A 487 13.25 -21.17 -27.75
N PHE A 488 12.51 -21.17 -26.64
CA PHE A 488 12.81 -22.05 -25.52
C PHE A 488 12.90 -23.47 -26.09
N PRO A 489 14.02 -24.19 -25.92
CA PRO A 489 14.04 -25.60 -26.25
C PRO A 489 13.03 -26.31 -25.35
N SER A 490 11.92 -26.74 -25.93
CA SER A 490 10.81 -27.43 -25.25
C SER A 490 11.13 -28.89 -24.91
N THR A 491 12.40 -29.27 -24.88
CA THR A 491 12.86 -30.61 -24.51
C THR A 491 14.17 -30.51 -23.75
N PRO A 492 14.25 -31.05 -22.53
CA PRO A 492 15.54 -31.27 -21.87
C PRO A 492 16.42 -32.15 -22.78
N PRO A 493 17.73 -31.91 -22.84
CA PRO A 493 18.63 -32.83 -23.53
C PRO A 493 18.51 -34.22 -22.88
N GLN A 494 18.14 -35.23 -23.67
CA GLN A 494 18.24 -36.61 -23.23
C GLN A 494 19.71 -36.89 -22.91
N ALA A 495 19.97 -37.30 -21.66
CA ALA A 495 21.27 -37.79 -21.27
C ALA A 495 21.60 -39.03 -22.10
N ASN A 496 22.55 -38.90 -23.02
CA ASN A 496 23.20 -40.04 -23.64
C ASN A 496 24.01 -40.78 -22.55
N THR A 497 23.40 -41.78 -21.93
CA THR A 497 24.13 -42.78 -21.15
C THR A 497 24.92 -43.68 -22.11
N PRO A 498 26.23 -43.88 -21.89
CA PRO A 498 26.98 -44.90 -22.61
C PRO A 498 26.41 -46.28 -22.29
N GLY A 499 26.15 -47.07 -23.33
CA GLY A 499 25.49 -48.37 -23.22
C GLY A 499 26.22 -49.33 -22.28
N VAL A 500 25.50 -49.79 -21.26
CA VAL A 500 25.83 -51.03 -20.55
C VAL A 500 25.20 -52.17 -21.34
N PRO A 501 25.97 -53.17 -21.81
CA PRO A 501 25.39 -54.30 -22.50
C PRO A 501 24.58 -55.17 -21.53
N PRO A 502 23.46 -55.76 -21.96
CA PRO A 502 22.60 -56.55 -21.09
C PRO A 502 23.32 -57.84 -20.62
N PRO A 503 22.98 -58.35 -19.43
CA PRO A 503 23.54 -59.60 -18.94
C PRO A 503 23.03 -60.77 -19.80
N LYS A 504 23.95 -61.68 -20.13
CA LYS A 504 23.66 -62.93 -20.83
C LYS A 504 22.67 -63.76 -20.01
N SER A 505 21.57 -64.17 -20.64
CA SER A 505 20.71 -65.24 -20.16
C SER A 505 21.51 -66.54 -20.14
N ASN A 506 21.71 -67.09 -18.94
CA ASN A 506 22.11 -68.48 -18.79
C ASN A 506 20.89 -69.37 -19.01
N GLU A 507 20.99 -70.25 -19.99
CA GLU A 507 20.20 -71.47 -20.07
C GLU A 507 20.56 -72.41 -18.91
N GLY A 508 19.56 -73.11 -18.37
CA GLY A 508 19.76 -74.33 -17.59
C GLY A 508 18.98 -74.39 -16.27
N GLY A 509 17.89 -75.17 -16.28
CA GLY A 509 17.16 -75.61 -15.07
C GLY A 509 15.66 -75.53 -15.21
#